data_AF-A0A520IJK0-F1
#
_entry.id   AF-A0A520IJK0-F1
#
_cell.length_a   1.000
_cell.length_b   1.000
_cell.length_c   1.000
_cell.angle_alpha   90.00
_cell.angle_beta   90.00
_cell.angle_gamma   90.00
#
_symmetry.space_group_name_H-M   'P 1'
#
loop_
_entity.id
_entity.type
_entity.pdbx_description
1 polymer ?
#
loop_
_entity_poly.entity_id
_entity_poly.type
_entity_poly.pdbx_seq_one_letter_code
_entity_poly.pdbx_strand_id
1 'polypeptide(L)'
;SVCARQFVFGDYGIVHPEKPEIDPKIMRATAKIRYTMEDCWLVIKGEGLHKGDRYKQYFSLAEILASDPIFEGPDFSWGDDHVVNCSNRNTTTGNPTTWVKVDTNHHITFVVRQLNRILGL
;
A
#
# COMPACT_ATOMS: atom_id res chain seq x y z
N SER A 1 36.28 11.26 -7.71
CA SER A 1 35.69 10.40 -6.68
C SER A 1 34.19 10.55 -6.71
N VAL A 2 33.48 9.51 -7.15
CA VAL A 2 32.01 9.50 -7.19
C VAL A 2 31.54 9.12 -5.79
N CYS A 3 30.88 10.04 -5.10
CA CYS A 3 30.27 9.77 -3.80
C CYS A 3 29.03 8.92 -4.06
N ALA A 4 29.18 7.60 -3.95
CA ALA A 4 28.04 6.69 -3.98
C ALA A 4 27.15 6.98 -2.78
N ARG A 5 26.02 7.65 -3.03
CA ARG A 5 24.97 7.85 -2.03
C ARG A 5 24.40 6.47 -1.73
N GLN A 6 24.80 5.91 -0.59
CA GLN A 6 24.35 4.59 -0.16
C GLN A 6 22.87 4.69 0.23
N PHE A 7 21.99 4.36 -0.70
CA PHE A 7 20.57 4.19 -0.41
C PHE A 7 20.40 2.87 0.34
N VAL A 8 20.24 2.95 1.66
CA VAL A 8 19.89 1.80 2.49
C VAL A 8 18.37 1.65 2.44
N PHE A 9 17.87 0.92 1.44
CA PHE A 9 16.51 0.42 1.46
C PHE A 9 16.49 -0.85 2.31
N GLY A 10 16.19 -0.68 3.59
CA GLY A 10 15.87 -1.80 4.47
C GLY A 10 14.43 -2.22 4.22
N ASP A 11 14.23 -3.29 3.47
CA ASP A 11 13.17 -4.26 3.76
C ASP A 11 13.44 -4.75 5.19
N TYR A 12 12.92 -4.02 6.18
CA TYR A 12 12.65 -4.64 7.46
C TYR A 12 11.31 -5.32 7.29
N GLY A 13 11.36 -6.60 6.93
CA GLY A 13 10.26 -7.52 7.14
C GLY A 13 9.67 -7.26 8.53
N ILE A 14 8.47 -6.70 8.55
CA ILE A 14 7.72 -6.35 9.76
C ILE A 14 7.19 -7.64 10.36
N VAL A 15 8.06 -8.56 10.77
CA VAL A 15 7.68 -9.68 11.63
C VAL A 15 8.88 -10.11 12.48
N HIS A 16 8.68 -10.06 13.80
CA HIS A 16 9.53 -10.76 14.76
C HIS A 16 9.53 -12.26 14.41
N PRO A 17 10.67 -12.99 14.48
CA PRO A 17 10.75 -14.42 14.16
C PRO A 17 9.84 -15.30 15.05
N GLU A 18 9.39 -14.75 16.18
CA GLU A 18 8.29 -15.31 16.97
C GLU A 18 6.99 -14.65 16.53
N LYS A 19 6.13 -15.41 15.85
CA LYS A 19 4.72 -15.04 15.74
C LYS A 19 4.11 -15.28 17.12
N PRO A 20 3.76 -14.27 17.92
CA PRO A 20 2.74 -14.52 18.93
C PRO A 20 1.50 -14.95 18.14
N GLU A 21 0.93 -16.11 18.49
CA GLU A 21 -0.40 -16.54 18.03
C GLU A 21 -1.43 -15.55 18.59
N ILE A 22 -1.42 -14.32 18.11
CA ILE A 22 -2.42 -13.33 18.46
C ILE A 22 -3.61 -13.69 17.59
N ASP A 23 -4.64 -14.22 18.25
CA ASP A 23 -5.95 -14.44 17.63
C ASP A 23 -6.33 -13.17 16.83
N PRO A 24 -6.59 -13.27 15.52
CA PRO A 24 -7.04 -12.14 14.70
C PRO A 24 -8.29 -11.44 15.26
N LYS A 25 -9.05 -12.11 16.15
CA LYS A 25 -10.17 -11.51 16.90
C LYS A 25 -9.74 -10.51 17.98
N ILE A 26 -8.50 -10.60 18.49
CA ILE A 26 -7.94 -9.69 19.51
C ILE A 26 -7.27 -8.48 18.84
N MET A 27 -6.66 -8.66 17.66
CA MET A 27 -6.19 -7.54 16.87
C MET A 27 -7.38 -6.77 16.31
N ARG A 28 -7.65 -5.59 16.86
CA ARG A 28 -8.59 -4.61 16.28
C ARG A 28 -8.00 -4.03 14.99
N ALA A 29 -7.90 -4.85 13.95
CA ALA A 29 -7.41 -4.46 12.65
C ALA A 29 -8.32 -3.36 12.07
N THR A 30 -7.70 -2.36 11.45
CA THR A 30 -8.36 -1.20 10.85
C THR A 30 -8.18 -1.26 9.34
N ALA A 31 -9.20 -0.88 8.58
CA ALA A 31 -9.05 -0.72 7.14
C ALA A 31 -8.02 0.38 6.87
N LYS A 32 -7.00 0.10 6.07
CA LYS A 32 -5.98 1.10 5.71
C LYS A 32 -5.36 0.79 4.35
N ILE A 33 -5.04 1.85 3.62
CA ILE A 33 -4.25 1.80 2.38
C ILE A 33 -2.98 2.62 2.62
N ARG A 34 -1.85 2.10 2.19
CA ARG A 34 -0.56 2.80 2.27
C ARG A 34 0.00 3.03 0.88
N TYR A 35 0.39 4.26 0.61
CA TYR A 35 0.87 4.67 -0.69
C TYR A 35 2.25 5.33 -0.55
N THR A 36 3.23 4.85 -1.30
CA THR A 36 4.62 5.30 -1.19
C THR A 36 4.83 6.50 -2.11
N MET A 37 5.54 7.51 -1.62
CA MET A 37 5.97 8.67 -2.39
C MET A 37 7.47 8.91 -2.15
N GLU A 38 8.06 9.92 -2.82
CA GLU A 38 9.51 10.13 -2.82
C GLU A 38 10.12 10.18 -1.41
N ASP A 39 9.52 10.96 -0.50
CA ASP A 39 10.07 11.19 0.85
C ASP A 39 9.10 10.81 1.98
N CYS A 40 7.89 10.35 1.66
CA CYS A 40 6.89 10.02 2.68
C CYS A 40 5.86 9.00 2.22
N TRP A 41 4.97 8.64 3.14
CA TRP A 41 3.90 7.68 2.92
C TRP A 41 2.56 8.35 3.16
N LEU A 42 1.65 8.28 2.20
CA LEU A 42 0.24 8.56 2.46
C LEU A 42 -0.37 7.32 3.11
N VAL A 43 -1.08 7.51 4.22
CA VAL A 43 -1.81 6.43 4.90
C VAL A 43 -3.26 6.85 5.10
N ILE A 44 -4.15 6.28 4.30
CA ILE A 44 -5.59 6.51 4.42
C ILE A 44 -6.15 5.42 5.34
N LYS A 45 -6.80 5.81 6.44
CA LYS A 45 -7.34 4.89 7.45
C LYS A 45 -8.85 5.03 7.53
N GLY A 46 -9.53 3.89 7.53
CA GLY A 46 -10.94 3.76 7.89
C GLY A 46 -11.10 3.40 9.36
N GLU A 47 -12.24 2.80 9.68
CA GLU A 47 -12.58 2.28 11.00
C GLU A 47 -12.06 0.86 11.23
N GLY A 48 -12.26 0.36 12.46
CA GLY A 48 -11.96 -1.03 12.80
C GLY A 48 -12.78 -2.00 11.96
N LEU A 49 -12.14 -3.02 11.38
CA LEU A 49 -12.76 -4.05 10.53
C LEU A 49 -13.78 -4.95 11.26
N HIS A 50 -13.85 -4.84 12.58
CA HIS A 50 -14.83 -5.51 13.45
C HIS A 50 -16.10 -4.67 13.68
N LYS A 51 -16.15 -3.44 13.16
CA LYS A 51 -17.26 -2.49 13.28
C LYS A 51 -17.56 -1.85 11.91
N GLY A 52 -18.71 -1.16 11.84
CA GLY A 52 -19.11 -0.42 10.64
C GLY A 52 -19.15 -1.29 9.38
N ASP A 53 -18.70 -0.72 8.26
CA ASP A 53 -18.76 -1.33 6.93
C ASP A 53 -17.73 -2.46 6.69
N ARG A 54 -16.94 -2.83 7.71
CA ARG A 54 -15.91 -3.89 7.64
C ARG A 54 -15.02 -3.70 6.41
N TYR A 55 -14.92 -4.69 5.52
CA TYR A 55 -14.11 -4.63 4.31
C TYR A 55 -14.68 -3.72 3.21
N LYS A 56 -15.94 -3.29 3.27
CA LYS A 56 -16.51 -2.43 2.22
C LYS A 56 -15.94 -1.01 2.26
N GLN A 57 -15.36 -0.60 3.39
CA GLN A 57 -14.70 0.68 3.56
C GLN A 57 -13.57 0.89 2.54
N TYR A 58 -12.93 -0.19 2.09
CA TYR A 58 -11.89 -0.13 1.07
C TYR A 58 -12.35 0.44 -0.28
N PHE A 59 -13.64 0.39 -0.61
CA PHE A 59 -14.17 1.09 -1.78
C PHE A 59 -13.94 2.60 -1.65
N SER A 60 -14.37 3.18 -0.53
CA SER A 60 -14.21 4.60 -0.25
C SER A 60 -12.76 5.00 -0.02
N LEU A 61 -11.96 4.16 0.65
CA LEU A 61 -10.53 4.43 0.82
C LEU A 61 -9.80 4.44 -0.53
N ALA A 62 -10.14 3.52 -1.44
CA ALA A 62 -9.58 3.48 -2.78
C ALA A 62 -10.04 4.67 -3.63
N GLU A 63 -11.29 5.11 -3.49
CA GLU A 63 -11.81 6.31 -4.15
C GLU A 63 -11.09 7.59 -3.68
N ILE A 64 -10.82 7.71 -2.38
CA ILE A 64 -10.01 8.82 -1.83
C ILE A 64 -8.62 8.80 -2.46
N LEU A 65 -7.96 7.64 -2.51
CA LEU A 65 -6.63 7.52 -3.10
C LEU A 65 -6.65 7.86 -4.60
N ALA A 66 -7.54 7.24 -5.37
CA ALA A 66 -7.61 7.41 -6.82
C ALA A 66 -7.99 8.83 -7.26
N SER A 67 -8.64 9.60 -6.39
CA SER A 67 -9.02 11.00 -6.64
C SER A 67 -7.95 11.99 -6.20
N ASP A 68 -6.93 11.56 -5.47
CA ASP A 68 -5.85 12.43 -5.00
C ASP A 68 -4.85 12.70 -6.15
N PRO A 69 -4.44 13.96 -6.40
CA PRO A 69 -3.45 14.29 -7.42
C PRO A 69 -2.10 13.57 -7.28
N ILE A 70 -1.77 13.05 -6.09
CA ILE A 70 -0.53 12.28 -5.84
C ILE A 70 -0.60 10.84 -6.37
N PHE A 71 -1.78 10.37 -6.77
CA PHE A 71 -1.95 9.04 -7.32
C PHE A 71 -1.30 8.94 -8.70
N GLU A 72 -0.46 7.93 -8.91
CA GLU A 72 0.37 7.77 -10.11
C GLU A 72 -0.43 7.21 -11.29
N GLY A 73 -1.67 6.76 -11.04
CA GLY A 73 -2.58 6.23 -12.05
C GLY A 73 -2.50 4.70 -12.21
N PRO A 74 -3.51 4.09 -12.86
CA PRO A 74 -3.66 2.63 -12.93
C PRO A 74 -2.51 1.92 -13.65
N ASP A 75 -1.84 2.60 -14.59
CA ASP A 75 -0.74 2.02 -15.37
C ASP A 75 0.60 2.04 -14.63
N PHE A 76 0.67 2.62 -13.42
CA PHE A 76 1.91 2.69 -12.66
C PHE A 76 2.35 1.32 -12.15
N SER A 77 1.44 0.58 -11.52
CA SER A 77 1.68 -0.78 -11.02
C SER A 77 0.39 -1.61 -11.00
N TRP A 78 0.54 -2.92 -10.80
CA TRP A 78 -0.62 -3.81 -10.61
C TRP A 78 -1.45 -3.41 -9.37
N GLY A 79 -0.79 -2.89 -8.33
CA GLY A 79 -1.48 -2.36 -7.15
C GLY A 79 -2.34 -1.14 -7.49
N ASP A 80 -1.84 -0.24 -8.34
CA ASP A 80 -2.56 0.97 -8.74
C ASP A 80 -3.78 0.65 -9.61
N ASP A 81 -3.65 -0.30 -10.55
CA ASP A 81 -4.80 -0.83 -11.30
C ASP A 81 -5.86 -1.43 -10.35
N HIS A 82 -5.43 -2.16 -9.31
CA HIS A 82 -6.36 -2.68 -8.32
C HIS A 82 -7.08 -1.55 -7.55
N VAL A 83 -6.38 -0.47 -7.20
CA VAL A 83 -6.98 0.70 -6.52
C VAL A 83 -8.09 1.30 -7.39
N VAL A 84 -7.83 1.52 -8.69
CA VAL A 84 -8.84 2.08 -9.61
C VAL A 84 -10.01 1.12 -9.85
N ASN A 85 -9.74 -0.17 -10.00
CA ASN A 85 -10.81 -1.16 -10.13
C ASN A 85 -11.64 -1.26 -8.86
N CYS A 86 -11.02 -1.11 -7.69
CA CYS A 86 -11.72 -1.09 -6.41
C CYS A 86 -12.55 0.19 -6.27
N SER A 87 -12.00 1.38 -6.53
CA SER A 87 -12.75 2.65 -6.45
C SER A 87 -13.99 2.65 -7.35
N ASN A 88 -13.87 2.09 -8.56
CA ASN A 88 -14.96 1.97 -9.52
C ASN A 88 -15.90 0.79 -9.25
N ARG A 89 -15.64 -0.01 -8.21
CA ARG A 89 -16.41 -1.22 -7.84
C ARG A 89 -16.43 -2.30 -8.93
N ASN A 90 -15.41 -2.31 -9.80
CA ASN A 90 -15.21 -3.33 -10.82
C ASN A 90 -14.59 -4.62 -10.25
N THR A 91 -14.05 -4.56 -9.03
CA THR A 91 -13.54 -5.72 -8.28
C THR A 91 -14.07 -5.74 -6.86
N THR A 92 -13.92 -6.87 -6.19
CA THR A 92 -14.22 -6.97 -4.75
C THR A 92 -13.14 -6.27 -3.93
N THR A 93 -13.50 -5.75 -2.76
CA THR A 93 -12.53 -5.13 -1.83
C THR A 93 -11.48 -6.07 -1.28
N GLY A 94 -11.60 -7.39 -1.49
CA GLY A 94 -10.67 -8.36 -0.96
C GLY A 94 -10.62 -8.38 0.58
N ASN A 95 -9.47 -8.73 1.12
CA ASN A 95 -9.21 -8.82 2.55
C ASN A 95 -7.92 -8.05 2.90
N PRO A 96 -7.54 -7.92 4.18
CA PRO A 96 -6.33 -7.18 4.56
C PRO A 96 -5.06 -7.70 3.87
N THR A 97 -4.97 -9.01 3.59
CA THR A 97 -3.86 -9.59 2.82
C THR A 97 -3.84 -9.10 1.37
N THR A 98 -5.01 -8.88 0.74
CA THR A 98 -5.09 -8.24 -0.58
C THR A 98 -4.47 -6.86 -0.55
N TRP A 99 -4.83 -6.02 0.43
CA TRP A 99 -4.30 -4.66 0.54
C TRP A 99 -2.82 -4.62 0.88
N VAL A 100 -2.31 -5.58 1.65
CA VAL A 100 -0.85 -5.74 1.83
C VAL A 100 -0.16 -6.01 0.50
N LYS A 101 -0.74 -6.86 -0.37
CA LYS A 101 -0.16 -7.11 -1.71
C LYS A 101 -0.19 -5.86 -2.59
N VAL A 102 -1.30 -5.12 -2.58
CA VAL A 102 -1.48 -3.87 -3.33
C VAL A 102 -0.44 -2.83 -2.90
N ASP A 103 -0.36 -2.53 -1.59
CA ASP A 103 0.59 -1.59 -1.02
C ASP A 103 2.05 -1.99 -1.36
N THR A 104 2.37 -3.28 -1.23
CA THR A 104 3.72 -3.81 -1.50
C THR A 104 4.10 -3.72 -2.98
N ASN A 105 3.16 -4.04 -3.87
CA ASN A 105 3.41 -3.99 -5.31
C ASN A 105 3.69 -2.56 -5.78
N HIS A 106 2.88 -1.61 -5.34
CA HIS A 106 3.09 -0.19 -5.62
C HIS A 106 4.46 0.26 -5.07
N HIS A 107 4.78 -0.06 -3.82
CA HIS A 107 6.05 0.31 -3.19
C HIS A 107 7.27 -0.20 -3.97
N ILE A 108 7.30 -1.49 -4.33
CA ILE A 108 8.42 -2.06 -5.10
C ILE A 108 8.54 -1.37 -6.46
N THR A 109 7.41 -1.16 -7.13
CA THR A 109 7.39 -0.49 -8.44
C THR A 109 7.93 0.94 -8.35
N PHE A 110 7.53 1.67 -7.31
CA PHE A 110 8.00 3.01 -7.03
C PHE A 110 9.51 3.04 -6.79
N VAL A 111 10.03 2.19 -5.90
CA VAL A 111 11.47 2.12 -5.60
C VAL A 111 12.29 1.75 -6.82
N VAL A 112 11.84 0.78 -7.64
CA VAL A 112 12.55 0.40 -8.87
C VAL A 112 12.60 1.56 -9.86
N ARG A 113 11.48 2.28 -10.06
CA ARG A 113 11.45 3.45 -10.95
C ARG A 113 12.32 4.60 -10.42
N GLN A 114 12.32 4.82 -9.11
CA GLN A 114 13.18 5.83 -8.47
C GLN A 114 14.66 5.48 -8.66
N LEU A 115 15.04 4.22 -8.47
CA LEU A 115 16.42 3.76 -8.72
C LEU A 115 16.81 3.92 -10.18
N ASN A 116 15.95 3.58 -11.14
CA ASN A 116 16.22 3.79 -12.56
C ASN A 116 16.43 5.29 -12.88
N ARG A 117 15.60 6.18 -12.32
CA ARG A 117 15.74 7.64 -12.49
C ARG A 117 17.07 8.15 -11.93
N ILE A 118 17.51 7.64 -10.78
CA ILE A 118 18.75 8.06 -10.12
C ILE A 118 20.00 7.49 -10.83
N LEU A 119 19.93 6.24 -11.30
CA LEU A 119 21.06 5.53 -11.90
C LEU A 119 21.15 5.68 -13.42
N GLY A 120 20.10 6.18 -14.07
CA GLY A 120 20.06 6.40 -15.52
C GLY A 120 20.03 5.11 -16.34
N LEU A 121 19.42 4.05 -15.80
CA LEU A 121 19.16 2.78 -16.51
C LEU A 121 17.87 2.89 -17.32
#